data_AF-A0A061GXJ3-F1
#
_entry.id   AF-A0A061GXJ3-F1
#
_cell.length_a   1.000
_cell.length_b   1.000
_cell.length_c   1.000
_cell.angle_alpha   90.00
_cell.angle_beta   90.00
_cell.angle_gamma   90.00
#
_symmetry.space_group_name_H-M   'P 1'
#
loop_
_entity.id
_entity.type
_entity.pdbx_description
1 polymer ?
#
loop_
_entity_poly.entity_id
_entity_poly.type
_entity_poly.pdbx_seq_one_letter_code
_entity_poly.pdbx_strand_id
1 'polypeptide(L)'
;MAYLRSLRISSINEDEFLQLKSLSSPPSLLQNLRLHGRLSTLHDWIFNLENLVRVGLQWTRISYHSYKILGALPKLLYPYLYKGYDGGELHLEEGHFQQLKYLGLLALNGLNRLVIDKGALYNTPYFDMVTNKNLVDAN
;
A
#
# COMPACT_ATOMS: atom_id res chain seq x y z
N MET A 1 23.08 -4.32 -6.03
CA MET A 1 21.60 -4.34 -6.01
C MET A 1 20.92 -3.62 -7.18
N ALA A 2 21.65 -3.08 -8.18
CA ALA A 2 21.11 -2.20 -9.22
C ALA A 2 19.99 -2.80 -10.11
N TYR A 3 19.87 -4.13 -10.17
CA TYR A 3 18.88 -4.83 -11.01
C TYR A 3 17.78 -5.53 -10.21
N LEU A 4 17.67 -5.25 -8.91
CA LEU A 4 16.66 -5.92 -8.08
C LEU A 4 15.25 -5.45 -8.46
N ARG A 5 14.43 -6.37 -8.95
CA ARG A 5 13.03 -6.10 -9.34
C ARG A 5 12.01 -6.47 -8.28
N SER A 6 12.39 -7.36 -7.35
CA SER A 6 11.50 -7.81 -6.28
C SER A 6 12.26 -7.84 -4.96
N LEU A 7 11.69 -7.22 -3.93
CA LEU A 7 12.24 -7.16 -2.59
C LEU A 7 11.16 -7.60 -1.61
N ARG A 8 11.49 -8.59 -0.78
CA ARG A 8 10.65 -9.03 0.33
C ARG A 8 11.46 -8.90 1.62
N ILE A 9 10.87 -8.23 2.60
CA ILE A 9 11.42 -8.10 3.94
C ILE A 9 10.33 -8.55 4.91
N SER A 10 10.70 -9.39 5.86
CA SER A 10 9.76 -9.98 6.79
C SER A 10 10.38 -10.03 8.18
N SER A 11 9.62 -9.58 9.17
CA SER A 11 9.85 -9.88 10.57
C SER A 11 9.50 -11.34 10.85
N ILE A 12 9.86 -11.82 12.04
CA ILE A 12 9.54 -13.18 12.46
C ILE A 12 8.05 -13.30 12.81
N ASN A 13 7.45 -12.23 13.36
CA ASN A 13 6.06 -12.19 13.77
C ASN A 13 5.40 -10.82 13.56
N GLU A 14 4.08 -10.73 13.75
CA GLU A 14 3.28 -9.50 13.51
C GLU A 14 3.50 -8.38 14.54
N ASP A 15 4.21 -8.67 15.63
CA ASP A 15 4.49 -7.72 16.71
C ASP A 15 5.85 -7.04 16.59
N GLU A 16 6.74 -7.61 15.80
CA GLU A 16 8.09 -7.12 15.60
C GLU A 16 8.16 -6.00 14.54
N PHE A 17 8.96 -4.98 14.83
CA PHE A 17 9.19 -3.86 13.93
C PHE A 17 10.20 -4.21 12.83
N LEU A 18 9.85 -3.85 11.59
CA LEU A 18 10.74 -3.95 10.45
C LEU A 18 11.83 -2.87 10.52
N GLN A 19 13.08 -3.29 10.68
CA GLN A 19 14.23 -2.41 10.62
C GLN A 19 14.66 -2.18 9.16
N LEU A 20 14.10 -1.15 8.51
CA LEU A 20 14.46 -0.80 7.13
C LEU A 20 15.51 0.32 7.01
N LYS A 21 16.02 0.85 8.14
CA LYS A 21 16.96 1.99 8.18
C LYS A 21 18.28 1.75 7.44
N SER A 22 18.65 0.49 7.20
CA SER A 22 19.85 0.11 6.45
C SER A 22 19.71 0.27 4.93
N LEU A 23 18.49 0.52 4.43
CA LEU A 23 18.17 0.70 3.01
C LEU A 23 18.07 2.21 2.69
N SER A 24 19.20 2.92 2.74
CA SER A 24 19.25 4.35 2.43
C SER A 24 19.13 4.65 0.93
N SER A 25 19.46 3.68 0.06
CA SER A 25 19.32 3.80 -1.40
C SER A 25 18.55 2.60 -1.94
N PRO A 26 17.26 2.78 -2.28
CA PRO A 26 16.46 1.66 -2.76
C PRO A 26 16.86 1.29 -4.20
N PRO A 27 16.64 0.03 -4.62
CA PRO A 27 16.88 -0.37 -5.99
C PRO A 27 15.94 0.41 -6.93
N SER A 28 16.48 1.25 -7.81
CA SER A 28 15.69 2.10 -8.71
C SER A 28 14.82 1.32 -9.70
N LEU A 29 15.17 0.06 -9.96
CA LEU A 29 14.43 -0.87 -10.84
C LEU A 29 13.42 -1.75 -10.08
N LEU A 30 13.16 -1.47 -8.81
CA LEU A 30 12.24 -2.26 -7.99
C LEU A 30 10.81 -2.12 -8.51
N GLN A 31 10.17 -3.25 -8.78
CA GLN A 31 8.81 -3.35 -9.30
C GLN A 31 7.85 -4.01 -8.32
N ASN A 32 8.37 -4.80 -7.37
CA ASN A 32 7.58 -5.51 -6.38
C ASN A 32 8.21 -5.36 -4.99
N LEU A 33 7.46 -4.77 -4.06
CA LEU A 33 7.86 -4.60 -2.68
C LEU A 33 6.89 -5.34 -1.76
N ARG A 34 7.40 -6.23 -0.92
CA ARG A 34 6.64 -6.91 0.12
C ARG A 34 7.26 -6.65 1.49
N LEU A 35 6.49 -6.03 2.38
CA LEU A 35 6.89 -5.72 3.74
C LEU A 35 5.95 -6.45 4.69
N HIS A 36 6.52 -7.33 5.53
CA HIS A 36 5.77 -8.10 6.52
C HIS A 36 6.33 -7.75 7.91
N GLY A 37 5.54 -7.11 8.77
CA GLY A 37 5.96 -6.66 10.10
C GLY A 37 5.72 -5.17 10.32
N ARG A 38 5.78 -4.72 11.58
CA ARG A 38 5.32 -3.38 11.98
C ARG A 38 6.21 -2.27 11.43
N LEU A 39 5.58 -1.20 10.95
CA LEU A 39 6.26 0.00 10.48
C LEU A 39 5.70 1.28 11.09
N SER A 40 4.38 1.37 11.30
CA SER A 40 3.64 2.60 11.69
C SER A 40 3.69 3.73 10.64
N THR A 41 4.85 3.95 10.03
CA THR A 41 5.10 4.91 8.96
C THR A 41 5.98 4.28 7.88
N LEU A 42 5.69 4.54 6.61
CA LEU A 42 6.57 4.14 5.51
C LEU A 42 7.82 5.05 5.45
N HIS A 43 8.98 4.47 5.16
CA HIS A 43 10.22 5.24 5.02
C HIS A 43 10.31 5.98 3.69
N ASP A 44 11.00 7.11 3.69
CA ASP A 44 11.09 8.05 2.56
C ASP A 44 11.54 7.43 1.24
N TRP A 45 12.42 6.44 1.30
CA TRP A 45 12.93 5.77 0.10
C TRP A 45 11.83 5.06 -0.70
N ILE A 46 10.74 4.64 -0.05
CA ILE A 46 9.62 3.97 -0.71
C ILE A 46 8.93 4.95 -1.67
N PHE A 47 8.93 6.23 -1.31
CA PHE A 47 8.30 7.30 -2.08
C PHE A 47 9.05 7.59 -3.39
N ASN A 48 10.34 7.23 -3.45
CA ASN A 48 11.19 7.41 -4.63
C ASN A 48 11.17 6.21 -5.60
N LEU A 49 10.30 5.22 -5.37
CA LEU A 49 10.21 4.01 -6.20
C LEU A 49 9.29 4.22 -7.42
N GLU A 50 9.73 5.01 -8.39
CA GLU A 50 8.94 5.34 -9.59
C GLU A 50 8.57 4.13 -10.47
N ASN A 51 9.29 3.01 -10.32
CA ASN A 51 9.05 1.78 -11.06
C ASN A 51 8.20 0.76 -10.29
N LEU A 52 7.71 1.10 -9.10
CA LEU A 52 6.95 0.17 -8.27
C LEU A 52 5.58 -0.12 -8.88
N VAL A 53 5.34 -1.39 -9.17
CA VAL A 53 4.09 -1.90 -9.76
C VAL A 53 3.21 -2.56 -8.71
N ARG A 54 3.83 -3.27 -7.76
CA ARG A 54 3.15 -4.05 -6.73
C ARG A 54 3.69 -3.70 -5.36
N VAL A 55 2.80 -3.47 -4.41
CA VAL A 55 3.15 -3.30 -3.00
C VAL A 55 2.25 -4.18 -2.13
N GLY A 56 2.87 -5.03 -1.33
CA GLY A 56 2.19 -5.84 -0.33
C GLY A 56 2.65 -5.43 1.06
N LEU A 57 1.73 -4.91 1.87
CA LEU A 57 2.00 -4.52 3.24
C LEU A 57 1.20 -5.40 4.19
N GLN A 58 1.91 -6.26 4.93
CA GLN A 58 1.34 -7.20 5.87
C GLN A 58 1.81 -6.85 7.28
N TRP A 59 0.87 -6.71 8.21
CA TRP A 59 1.15 -6.36 9.62
C TRP A 59 1.88 -5.02 9.81
N THR A 60 1.89 -4.16 8.80
CA THR A 60 2.67 -2.90 8.81
C THR A 60 2.04 -1.82 9.66
N ARG A 61 0.71 -1.88 9.84
CA ARG A 61 -0.06 -0.95 10.69
C ARG A 61 0.22 0.52 10.35
N ILE A 62 0.28 0.84 9.06
CA ILE A 62 0.63 2.17 8.58
C ILE A 62 -0.52 3.16 8.77
N SER A 63 -0.19 4.43 8.90
CA SER A 63 -1.15 5.54 8.97
C SER A 63 -1.70 5.94 7.59
N TYR A 64 -2.78 6.74 7.59
CA TYR A 64 -3.35 7.34 6.38
C TYR A 64 -2.31 8.13 5.58
N HIS A 65 -1.49 8.94 6.25
CA HIS A 65 -0.44 9.73 5.60
C HIS A 65 0.53 8.85 4.79
N SER A 66 0.93 7.70 5.34
CA SER A 66 1.80 6.76 4.62
C SER A 66 1.09 6.10 3.44
N TYR A 67 -0.18 5.74 3.62
CA TYR A 67 -0.97 5.15 2.54
C TYR A 67 -1.18 6.13 1.38
N LYS A 68 -1.49 7.40 1.69
CA LYS A 68 -1.73 8.46 0.70
C LYS A 68 -0.55 8.59 -0.27
N ILE A 69 0.68 8.44 0.24
CA ILE A 69 1.89 8.54 -0.59
C ILE A 69 2.02 7.37 -1.56
N LEU A 70 1.56 6.16 -1.20
CA LEU A 70 1.49 5.05 -2.16
C LEU A 70 0.61 5.41 -3.36
N GLY A 71 -0.44 6.18 -3.14
CA GLY A 71 -1.33 6.68 -4.20
C GLY A 71 -0.65 7.66 -5.16
N ALA A 72 0.45 8.30 -4.77
CA ALA A 72 1.22 9.19 -5.63
C ALA A 72 2.22 8.45 -6.53
N LEU A 73 2.42 7.14 -6.32
CA LEU A 73 3.37 6.36 -7.13
C LEU A 73 2.84 6.15 -8.56
N PRO A 74 3.57 6.57 -9.59
CA PRO A 74 3.02 6.74 -10.94
C PRO A 74 2.69 5.43 -11.65
N LYS A 75 3.32 4.32 -11.27
CA LYS A 75 3.16 3.01 -11.91
C LYS A 75 2.51 1.96 -11.01
N LEU A 76 1.98 2.37 -9.85
CA LEU A 76 1.44 1.42 -8.88
C LEU A 76 0.10 0.86 -9.36
N LEU A 77 0.04 -0.46 -9.54
CA LEU A 77 -1.12 -1.16 -10.06
C LEU A 77 -1.81 -2.05 -9.01
N TYR A 78 -1.04 -2.64 -8.09
CA TYR A 78 -1.54 -3.66 -7.15
C TYR A 78 -1.08 -3.40 -5.70
N PRO A 79 -1.64 -2.40 -5.01
CA PRO A 79 -1.56 -2.30 -3.57
C PRO A 79 -2.39 -3.38 -2.87
N TYR A 80 -1.79 -3.97 -1.85
CA TYR A 80 -2.41 -4.98 -1.00
C TYR A 80 -2.04 -4.72 0.47
N LEU A 81 -3.05 -4.67 1.32
CA LEU A 81 -2.93 -4.49 2.78
C LEU A 81 -3.57 -5.70 3.47
N TYR A 82 -2.81 -6.39 4.33
CA TYR A 82 -3.33 -7.41 5.24
C TYR A 82 -2.97 -7.07 6.67
N LYS A 83 -3.97 -6.74 7.51
CA LYS A 83 -3.75 -6.11 8.82
C LYS A 83 -2.71 -4.97 8.74
N GLY A 84 -2.70 -4.26 7.61
CA GLY A 84 -1.62 -3.35 7.22
C GLY A 84 -1.90 -1.89 7.54
N TYR A 85 -3.12 -1.56 7.97
CA TYR A 85 -3.63 -0.21 8.14
C TYR A 85 -4.36 -0.07 9.47
N ASP A 86 -4.04 0.97 10.22
CA ASP A 86 -4.61 1.23 11.56
C ASP A 86 -5.54 2.47 11.57
N GLY A 87 -5.81 3.09 10.42
CA GLY A 87 -6.74 4.22 10.34
C GLY A 87 -8.21 3.80 10.29
N GLY A 88 -9.08 4.69 10.78
CA GLY A 88 -10.53 4.50 10.81
C GLY A 88 -11.23 4.72 9.46
N GLU A 89 -10.63 5.55 8.61
CA GLU A 89 -11.13 5.88 7.27
C GLU A 89 -9.99 5.75 6.28
N LEU A 90 -10.29 5.26 5.08
CA LEU A 90 -9.38 5.24 3.95
C LEU A 90 -10.02 6.02 2.81
N HIS A 91 -9.35 7.06 2.34
CA HIS A 91 -9.85 7.91 1.26
C HIS A 91 -8.97 7.78 0.01
N LEU A 92 -9.56 7.32 -1.08
CA LEU A 92 -8.99 7.35 -2.42
C LEU A 92 -9.35 8.69 -3.07
N GLU A 93 -8.43 9.64 -2.99
CA GLU A 93 -8.60 10.98 -3.55
C GLU A 93 -8.52 10.98 -5.07
N GLU A 94 -9.15 11.96 -5.72
CA GLU A 94 -8.98 12.19 -7.15
C GLU A 94 -7.49 12.39 -7.50
N GLY A 95 -7.05 11.78 -8.61
CA GLY A 95 -5.66 11.87 -9.07
C GLY A 95 -4.69 10.91 -8.36
N HIS A 96 -5.10 10.25 -7.28
CA HIS A 96 -4.34 9.17 -6.66
C HIS A 96 -4.57 7.84 -7.39
N PHE A 97 -3.55 6.97 -7.39
CA PHE A 97 -3.57 5.64 -7.99
C PHE A 97 -4.04 5.63 -9.46
N GLN A 98 -3.45 6.49 -10.28
CA GLN A 98 -3.86 6.72 -11.67
C GLN A 98 -3.86 5.48 -12.58
N GLN A 99 -3.19 4.41 -12.18
CA GLN A 99 -3.12 3.16 -12.94
C GLN A 99 -3.67 1.95 -12.17
N LEU A 100 -4.37 2.15 -11.05
CA LEU A 100 -4.80 1.06 -10.15
C LEU A 100 -5.52 -0.06 -10.91
N LYS A 101 -5.11 -1.32 -10.72
CA LYS A 101 -5.86 -2.48 -11.27
C LYS A 101 -6.47 -3.33 -10.17
N TYR A 102 -5.88 -3.30 -8.99
CA TYR A 102 -6.33 -4.10 -7.89
C TYR A 102 -6.11 -3.37 -6.56
N LEU A 103 -7.11 -3.42 -5.68
CA LEU A 103 -6.96 -2.96 -4.30
C LEU A 103 -7.39 -4.05 -3.33
N GLY A 104 -6.43 -4.60 -2.58
CA GLY A 104 -6.68 -5.57 -1.52
C GLY A 104 -6.66 -4.92 -0.14
N LEU A 105 -7.78 -4.95 0.57
CA LEU A 105 -7.97 -4.40 1.92
C LEU A 105 -8.50 -5.50 2.86
N LEU A 106 -7.60 -6.29 3.44
CA LEU A 106 -7.99 -7.50 4.19
C LEU A 106 -7.63 -7.41 5.67
N ALA A 107 -8.56 -7.84 6.52
CA ALA A 107 -8.39 -7.89 7.98
C ALA A 107 -7.97 -6.54 8.59
N LEU A 108 -8.43 -5.43 8.01
CA LEU A 108 -8.22 -4.07 8.52
C LEU A 108 -9.24 -3.78 9.63
N ASN A 109 -9.03 -4.37 10.80
CA ASN A 109 -10.04 -4.40 11.89
C ASN A 109 -10.45 -3.01 12.41
N GLY A 110 -9.66 -1.96 12.18
CA GLY A 110 -9.99 -0.58 12.56
C GLY A 110 -10.64 0.24 11.43
N LEU A 111 -10.64 -0.25 10.19
CA LEU A 111 -11.17 0.48 9.05
C LEU A 111 -12.70 0.40 9.03
N ASN A 112 -13.35 1.54 9.24
CA ASN A 112 -14.80 1.68 9.32
C ASN A 112 -15.40 2.32 8.06
N ARG A 113 -14.60 3.08 7.30
CA ARG A 113 -15.10 3.83 6.14
C ARG A 113 -14.09 3.82 5.00
N LEU A 114 -14.58 3.56 3.80
CA LEU A 114 -13.84 3.70 2.56
C LEU A 114 -14.51 4.79 1.73
N VAL A 115 -13.80 5.89 1.47
CA VAL A 115 -14.26 6.99 0.62
C VAL A 115 -13.51 6.91 -0.70
N ILE A 116 -14.22 7.00 -1.81
CA ILE A 116 -13.64 7.01 -3.15
C ILE A 116 -14.16 8.24 -3.87
N ASP A 117 -13.27 9.17 -4.18
CA ASP A 117 -13.64 10.36 -4.92
C ASP A 117 -14.07 10.00 -6.34
N LYS A 118 -15.04 10.76 -6.84
CA LYS A 118 -15.44 10.76 -8.24
C LYS A 118 -14.26 11.25 -9.08
N GLY A 119 -13.41 10.34 -9.53
CA GLY A 119 -12.05 10.76 -9.88
C GLY A 119 -11.04 9.64 -9.83
N ALA A 120 -11.04 8.95 -8.69
CA ALA A 120 -9.93 8.14 -8.26
C ALA A 120 -9.68 6.91 -9.13
N LEU A 121 -10.72 6.40 -9.80
CA LEU A 121 -10.68 5.14 -10.56
C LEU A 121 -10.96 5.33 -12.07
N TYR A 122 -10.87 6.54 -12.61
CA TYR A 122 -11.30 6.81 -14.00
C TYR A 122 -10.48 6.09 -15.09
N ASN A 123 -9.23 5.71 -14.81
CA ASN A 123 -8.32 5.13 -15.80
C ASN A 123 -8.17 3.60 -15.69
N THR A 124 -9.11 2.92 -15.01
CA THR A 124 -8.93 1.53 -14.59
C THR A 124 -10.00 0.62 -15.18
N PRO A 125 -9.90 0.25 -16.48
CA PRO A 125 -10.93 -0.53 -17.17
C PRO A 125 -11.13 -1.96 -16.61
N TYR A 126 -10.27 -2.40 -15.68
CA TYR A 126 -10.33 -3.70 -15.00
C TYR A 126 -9.91 -3.56 -13.54
N PHE A 127 -10.63 -2.72 -12.78
CA PHE A 127 -10.42 -2.58 -11.35
C PHE A 127 -11.13 -3.67 -10.57
N ASP A 128 -10.36 -4.45 -9.80
CA ASP A 128 -10.89 -5.41 -8.83
C ASP A 128 -10.55 -4.97 -7.39
N MET A 129 -11.50 -5.15 -6.49
CA MET A 129 -11.34 -4.77 -5.09
C MET A 129 -11.85 -5.88 -4.18
N VAL A 130 -10.98 -6.32 -3.29
CA VAL A 130 -11.35 -7.23 -2.20
C VAL A 130 -11.20 -6.47 -0.89
N THR A 131 -12.29 -6.36 -0.14
CA THR A 131 -12.33 -5.63 1.12
C THR A 131 -12.97 -6.47 2.23
N ASN A 132 -12.84 -6.02 3.48
CA ASN A 132 -13.60 -6.59 4.60
C ASN A 132 -15.11 -6.46 4.32
N LYS A 133 -15.89 -7.52 4.61
CA LYS A 133 -17.34 -7.55 4.35
C LYS A 133 -18.08 -6.33 4.90
N ASN A 134 -17.63 -5.79 6.03
CA ASN A 134 -18.29 -4.70 6.75
C ASN A 134 -18.16 -3.32 6.07
N LEU A 135 -17.37 -3.18 4.99
CA LEU A 135 -17.15 -1.92 4.30
C LEU A 135 -18.02 -1.72 3.05
N VAL A 136 -18.76 -2.75 2.65
CA VAL A 136 -19.55 -2.74 1.39
C VAL A 136 -20.96 -2.15 1.60
N ASP A 137 -21.39 -1.92 2.84
CA ASP A 137 -22.74 -1.47 3.19
C ASP A 137 -22.89 0.04 3.40
N ALA A 138 -21.89 0.86 3.07
CA ALA A 138 -21.93 2.31 3.27
C ALA A 138 -22.16 3.05 1.93
N ASN A 139 -23.40 3.02 1.43
CA ASN A 139 -23.90 3.98 0.44
C ASN A 139 -25.02 4.81 1.07
#